data_AF-A0A914RNP9-F1
#
_entry.id   AF-A0A914RNP9-F1
#
_cell.length_a   1.000
_cell.length_b   1.000
_cell.length_c   1.000
_cell.angle_alpha   90.00
_cell.angle_beta   90.00
_cell.angle_gamma   90.00
#
_symmetry.space_group_name_H-M   'P 1'
#
loop_
_entity.id
_entity.type
_entity.pdbx_description
1 polymer ?
#
loop_
_entity_poly.entity_id
_entity_poly.type
_entity_poly.pdbx_seq_one_letter_code
_entity_poly.pdbx_strand_id
1 'polypeptide(L)'
;MGNSPSKKRPPIIAQCSTPIYCVKSVGSRHILLAGGGGAAKTGVANHIETLLLSFDRFTRRQPSNNVDGTTVKAYLTSTIETDPHATMNMDVICIGMPEYGRYLLAAGHDQVIVELFCGIY
;
A
#
# COMPACT_ATOMS: atom_id res chain seq x y z
N MET A 1 6.86 22.73 -35.75
CA MET A 1 5.77 22.17 -34.91
C MET A 1 6.30 20.90 -34.25
N GLY A 2 6.52 20.92 -32.93
CA GLY A 2 7.22 19.87 -32.20
C GLY A 2 6.33 18.66 -31.91
N ASN A 3 6.64 17.54 -32.55
CA ASN A 3 5.97 16.26 -32.30
C ASN A 3 6.83 15.46 -31.29
N SER A 4 6.77 15.83 -30.01
CA SER A 4 7.41 15.03 -28.95
C SER A 4 6.50 13.86 -28.58
N PRO A 5 7.00 12.61 -28.52
CA PRO A 5 6.19 11.48 -28.12
C PRO A 5 5.67 11.70 -26.71
N SER A 6 4.35 11.56 -26.53
CA SER A 6 3.69 11.61 -25.22
C SER A 6 4.35 10.58 -24.29
N LYS A 7 4.77 11.01 -23.09
CA LYS A 7 5.37 10.12 -22.09
C LYS A 7 4.40 8.97 -21.82
N LYS A 8 4.84 7.72 -22.01
CA LYS A 8 4.06 6.53 -21.69
C LYS A 8 3.57 6.64 -20.24
N ARG A 9 2.28 6.36 -20.00
CA ARG A 9 1.69 6.40 -18.66
C ARG A 9 2.43 5.40 -17.76
N PRO A 10 2.75 5.77 -16.51
CA PRO A 10 3.38 4.83 -15.58
C PRO A 10 2.46 3.62 -15.35
N PRO A 11 3.03 2.42 -15.16
CA PRO A 11 2.24 1.22 -14.87
C PRO A 11 1.56 1.34 -13.51
N ILE A 12 0.30 0.91 -13.44
CA ILE A 12 -0.46 0.84 -12.18
C ILE A 12 -0.11 -0.47 -11.49
N ILE A 13 0.44 -0.39 -10.28
CA ILE A 13 0.86 -1.58 -9.50
C ILE A 13 -0.19 -2.05 -8.49
N ALA A 14 -1.12 -1.18 -8.09
CA ALA A 14 -2.18 -1.45 -7.13
C ALA A 14 -3.42 -0.59 -7.43
N GLN A 15 -4.61 -1.10 -7.10
CA GLN A 15 -5.86 -0.36 -7.08
C GLN A 15 -6.54 -0.59 -5.74
N CYS A 16 -7.08 0.48 -5.15
CA CYS A 16 -7.74 0.45 -3.85
C CYS A 16 -9.23 0.76 -4.05
N SER A 17 -10.09 0.12 -3.25
CA SER A 17 -11.55 0.32 -3.28
C SER A 17 -12.00 1.46 -2.37
N THR A 18 -11.15 1.92 -1.45
CA THR A 18 -11.43 2.98 -0.47
C THR A 18 -10.54 4.20 -0.71
N PRO A 19 -10.96 5.40 -0.24
CA PRO A 19 -10.10 6.58 -0.26
C PRO A 19 -8.86 6.36 0.60
N ILE A 20 -7.67 6.47 -0.01
CA ILE A 20 -6.39 6.35 0.69
C ILE A 20 -5.84 7.75 1.02
N TYR A 21 -5.53 7.96 2.29
CA TYR A 21 -4.98 9.23 2.79
C TYR A 21 -3.49 9.15 3.09
N CYS A 22 -2.99 7.98 3.46
CA CYS A 22 -1.57 7.77 3.77
C CYS A 22 -1.00 6.56 3.04
N VAL A 23 0.25 6.70 2.57
CA VAL A 23 1.04 5.63 1.94
C VAL A 23 2.43 5.62 2.58
N LYS A 24 2.89 4.46 3.07
CA LYS A 24 4.22 4.30 3.67
C LYS A 24 4.89 3.04 3.16
N SER A 25 6.14 3.14 2.72
CA SER A 25 6.95 1.97 2.41
C SER A 25 7.47 1.35 3.70
N VAL A 26 7.40 0.02 3.80
CA VAL A 26 7.89 -0.73 4.94
C VAL A 26 8.75 -1.89 4.47
N GLY A 27 9.98 -1.98 4.98
CA GLY A 27 10.98 -2.89 4.47
C GLY A 27 11.25 -2.71 2.97
N SER A 28 11.67 -3.79 2.29
CA SER A 28 12.07 -3.74 0.88
C SER A 28 10.95 -3.99 -0.12
N ARG A 29 9.84 -4.60 0.32
CA ARG A 29 8.77 -5.07 -0.57
C ARG A 29 7.37 -4.80 -0.06
N HIS A 30 7.18 -4.13 1.07
CA HIS A 30 5.84 -3.87 1.60
C HIS A 30 5.49 -2.39 1.52
N ILE A 31 4.21 -2.13 1.29
CA ILE A 31 3.61 -0.79 1.32
C ILE A 31 2.41 -0.87 2.24
N LEU A 32 2.34 0.04 3.20
CA LEU A 32 1.15 0.29 3.99
C LEU A 32 0.33 1.39 3.35
N LEU A 33 -0.98 1.15 3.25
CA LEU A 33 -1.98 2.10 2.83
C LEU A 33 -2.93 2.32 3.99
N ALA A 34 -3.25 3.57 4.30
CA ALA A 34 -4.19 3.89 5.35
C ALA A 34 -5.25 4.86 4.81
N GLY A 35 -6.51 4.58 5.12
CA GLY A 35 -7.62 5.29 4.50
C GLY A 35 -8.99 4.94 5.07
N GLY A 36 -10.02 5.46 4.42
CA GLY A 36 -11.40 5.12 4.72
C GLY A 36 -12.43 6.22 4.45
N GLY A 37 -13.67 5.95 4.82
CA GLY A 37 -14.81 6.86 4.67
C GLY A 37 -15.02 7.86 5.82
N GLY A 38 -14.25 7.73 6.90
CA GLY A 38 -14.39 8.52 8.12
C GLY A 38 -15.61 8.13 8.95
N ALA A 39 -15.87 8.91 10.01
CA ALA A 39 -16.92 8.63 10.98
C ALA A 39 -18.36 8.88 10.47
N ALA A 40 -18.51 9.39 9.25
CA ALA A 40 -19.79 9.83 8.68
C ALA A 40 -20.73 8.69 8.24
N LYS A 41 -20.46 7.43 8.60
CA LYS A 41 -21.27 6.24 8.26
C LYS A 41 -21.64 6.16 6.77
N THR A 42 -20.69 6.49 5.91
CA THR A 42 -20.86 6.54 4.44
C THR A 42 -21.01 5.16 3.79
N GLY A 43 -20.86 4.08 4.57
CA GLY A 43 -20.80 2.71 4.06
C GLY A 43 -19.41 2.32 3.52
N VAL A 44 -18.44 3.25 3.57
CA VAL A 44 -17.05 2.99 3.19
C VAL A 44 -16.25 2.60 4.43
N ALA A 45 -15.64 1.41 4.40
CA ALA A 45 -14.84 0.88 5.52
C ALA A 45 -13.58 1.73 5.79
N ASN A 46 -13.11 1.73 7.03
CA ASN A 46 -11.84 2.33 7.45
C ASN A 46 -10.85 1.22 7.78
N HIS A 47 -9.67 1.25 7.17
CA HIS A 47 -8.67 0.23 7.38
C HIS A 47 -7.26 0.71 7.02
N ILE A 48 -6.28 -0.04 7.54
CA ILE A 48 -4.89 -0.01 7.11
C ILE A 48 -4.60 -1.33 6.38
N GLU A 49 -4.14 -1.24 5.13
CA GLU A 49 -3.80 -2.39 4.29
C GLU A 49 -2.30 -2.52 4.12
N THR A 50 -1.77 -3.74 4.19
CA THR A 50 -0.40 -4.08 3.82
C THR A 50 -0.39 -4.74 2.45
N LEU A 51 0.30 -4.13 1.50
CA LEU A 51 0.53 -4.68 0.17
C LEU A 51 1.96 -5.19 0.03
N LEU A 52 2.13 -6.39 -0.52
CA LEU A 52 3.40 -6.96 -0.92
C LEU A 52 3.65 -6.72 -2.40
N LEU A 53 4.76 -6.06 -2.72
CA LEU A 53 5.29 -5.92 -4.05
C LEU A 53 5.93 -7.24 -4.51
N SER A 54 5.43 -7.77 -5.62
CA SER A 54 5.97 -8.95 -6.27
C SER A 54 5.86 -8.80 -7.78
N PHE A 55 6.52 -9.69 -8.51
CA PHE A 55 6.44 -9.70 -9.96
C PHE A 55 5.29 -10.58 -10.42
N ASP A 56 4.54 -10.12 -11.40
CA ASP A 56 3.53 -10.95 -12.03
C ASP A 56 4.22 -12.09 -12.81
N ARG A 57 4.07 -13.32 -12.31
CA ARG A 57 4.65 -14.51 -12.97
C ARG A 57 3.87 -14.92 -14.22
N PHE A 58 2.65 -14.42 -14.42
CA PHE A 58 1.77 -14.87 -15.50
C PHE A 58 2.08 -14.24 -16.86
N THR A 59 2.78 -13.11 -16.93
CA THR A 59 3.15 -12.46 -18.20
C THR A 59 4.36 -13.09 -18.88
N ARG A 60 5.05 -14.06 -18.25
CA ARG A 60 6.29 -14.67 -18.75
C ARG A 60 6.11 -15.80 -19.79
N ARG A 61 4.90 -16.03 -20.29
CA ARG A 61 4.59 -17.11 -21.26
C ARG A 61 4.17 -16.64 -22.66
N GLN A 62 4.43 -15.39 -23.02
CA GLN A 62 4.35 -14.98 -24.44
C GLN A 62 5.77 -14.82 -25.00
N PRO A 63 6.17 -15.62 -26.00
CA PRO A 63 7.39 -15.37 -26.76
C PRO A 63 7.09 -14.25 -27.76
N SER A 64 7.20 -13.00 -27.33
CA SER A 64 7.15 -11.87 -28.26
C SER A 64 8.40 -11.02 -28.10
N ASN A 65 8.98 -10.64 -29.24
CA ASN A 65 10.22 -9.89 -29.40
C ASN A 65 10.13 -8.43 -28.91
N ASN A 66 9.39 -8.15 -27.85
CA ASN A 66 9.36 -6.84 -27.21
C ASN A 66 9.90 -6.95 -25.79
N VAL A 67 10.69 -5.95 -25.41
CA VAL A 67 11.29 -5.78 -24.09
C VAL A 67 10.18 -5.41 -23.10
N ASP A 68 9.21 -6.29 -22.90
CA ASP A 68 8.14 -6.11 -21.93
C ASP A 68 8.67 -6.58 -20.57
N GLY A 69 9.38 -5.63 -19.96
CA GLY A 69 10.01 -5.73 -18.66
C GLY A 69 9.06 -6.25 -17.60
N THR A 70 9.62 -7.03 -16.69
CA THR A 70 8.93 -7.65 -15.57
C THR A 70 8.05 -6.62 -14.84
N THR A 71 6.73 -6.78 -14.93
CA THR A 71 5.79 -5.82 -14.32
C THR A 71 5.63 -6.12 -12.84
N VAL A 72 5.95 -5.15 -12.00
CA VAL A 72 5.70 -5.21 -10.56
C VAL A 72 4.20 -5.05 -10.32
N LYS A 73 3.63 -5.89 -9.46
CA LYS A 73 2.27 -5.80 -8.94
C LYS A 73 2.29 -5.86 -7.42
N ALA A 74 1.35 -5.19 -6.78
CA ALA A 74 1.14 -5.24 -5.36
C ALA A 74 -0.01 -6.19 -5.03
N TYR A 75 0.15 -7.02 -4.01
CA TYR A 75 -0.83 -8.00 -3.56
C TYR A 75 -1.21 -7.69 -2.12
N LEU A 76 -2.50 -7.61 -1.82
CA LEU A 76 -2.98 -7.43 -0.45
C LEU A 76 -2.55 -8.64 0.40
N THR A 77 -1.88 -8.38 1.52
CA THR A 77 -1.36 -9.40 2.44
C THR A 77 -2.07 -9.38 3.78
N SER A 78 -2.37 -8.20 4.30
CA SER A 78 -3.09 -8.04 5.56
C SER A 78 -3.91 -6.76 5.55
N THR A 79 -4.96 -6.76 6.37
CA THR A 79 -5.83 -5.62 6.60
C THR A 79 -6.06 -5.50 8.09
N ILE A 80 -5.99 -4.28 8.59
CA ILE A 80 -6.30 -3.93 9.97
C ILE A 80 -7.50 -2.99 9.92
N GLU A 81 -8.61 -3.38 10.54
CA GLU A 81 -9.79 -2.54 10.64
C GLU A 81 -9.58 -1.46 11.72
N THR A 82 -9.96 -0.22 11.43
CA THR A 82 -9.83 0.92 12.35
C THR A 82 -11.20 1.46 12.81
N ASP A 83 -12.24 0.64 12.64
CA ASP A 83 -13.64 0.88 13.02
C ASP A 83 -14.16 2.26 12.59
N PRO A 84 -14.75 3.17 13.42
CA PRO A 84 -15.36 4.37 12.86
C PRO A 84 -14.31 5.39 12.38
N HIS A 85 -13.02 5.15 12.62
CA HIS A 85 -11.98 6.16 12.42
C HIS A 85 -11.17 5.88 11.16
N ALA A 86 -11.21 6.82 10.21
CA ALA A 86 -10.29 6.81 9.09
C ALA A 86 -8.90 7.27 9.54
N THR A 87 -7.86 6.53 9.14
CA THR A 87 -6.48 6.94 9.37
C THR A 87 -6.06 7.94 8.29
N MET A 88 -5.99 9.22 8.64
CA MET A 88 -5.56 10.28 7.72
C MET A 88 -4.06 10.57 7.81
N ASN A 89 -3.45 10.29 8.98
CA ASN A 89 -2.02 10.44 9.21
C ASN A 89 -1.49 9.19 9.91
N MET A 90 -0.37 8.69 9.42
CA MET A 90 0.30 7.51 9.96
C MET A 90 1.79 7.73 9.86
N ASP A 91 2.52 7.33 10.89
CA ASP A 91 3.97 7.14 10.82
C ASP A 91 4.36 5.71 11.16
N VAL A 92 5.51 5.29 10.65
CA VAL A 92 5.94 3.89 10.73
C VAL A 92 7.40 3.84 11.13
N ILE A 93 7.66 3.15 12.24
CA ILE A 93 9.00 3.04 12.82
C ILE A 93 9.37 1.56 12.92
N CYS A 94 10.53 1.18 12.38
CA CYS A 94 11.07 -0.15 12.57
C CYS A 94 11.59 -0.30 14.01
N ILE A 95 11.14 -1.34 14.71
CA ILE A 95 11.62 -1.65 16.06
C ILE A 95 12.60 -2.83 15.98
N GLY A 96 13.86 -2.55 16.30
CA GLY A 96 14.92 -3.54 16.29
C GLY A 96 15.50 -3.77 14.90
N MET A 97 15.83 -5.03 14.59
CA MET A 97 16.42 -5.38 13.29
C MET A 97 15.32 -5.55 12.22
N PRO A 98 15.46 -4.95 11.03
CA PRO A 98 14.48 -5.04 9.94
C PRO A 98 14.14 -6.48 9.52
N GLU A 99 15.10 -7.41 9.59
CA GLU A 99 14.89 -8.84 9.33
C GLU A 99 13.87 -9.52 10.26
N TYR A 100 13.58 -8.94 11.42
CA TYR A 100 12.51 -9.43 12.30
C TYR A 100 11.12 -8.91 11.94
N GLY A 101 11.04 -7.99 10.97
CA GLY A 101 9.76 -7.53 10.44
C GLY A 101 8.89 -6.78 11.45
N ARG A 102 9.47 -6.26 12.54
CA ARG A 102 8.72 -5.59 13.62
C ARG A 102 8.64 -4.09 13.35
N TYR A 103 7.41 -3.60 13.18
CA TYR A 103 7.14 -2.18 12.97
C TYR A 103 6.07 -1.69 13.94
N LEU A 104 6.30 -0.47 14.45
CA LEU A 104 5.32 0.33 15.16
C LEU A 104 4.60 1.22 14.16
N LEU A 105 3.28 1.13 14.14
CA LEU A 105 2.44 2.08 13.42
C LEU A 105 1.91 3.09 14.41
N ALA A 106 2.17 4.38 14.19
CA ALA A 106 1.58 5.48 14.93
C ALA A 106 0.53 6.14 14.03
N ALA A 107 -0.72 5.73 14.18
CA ALA A 107 -1.85 6.27 13.41
C ALA A 107 -2.62 7.31 14.25
N GLY A 108 -2.80 8.50 13.68
CA GLY A 108 -3.59 9.56 14.28
C GLY A 108 -5.06 9.45 13.87
N HIS A 109 -5.93 9.28 14.87
CA HIS A 109 -7.38 9.46 14.76
C HIS A 109 -7.81 10.62 15.65
N ASP A 110 -9.05 11.11 15.51
CA ASP A 110 -9.52 12.33 16.18
C ASP A 110 -9.24 12.40 17.70
N GLN A 111 -9.05 11.27 18.42
CA GLN A 111 -8.58 11.24 19.82
C GLN A 111 -7.74 10.01 20.25
N VAL A 112 -7.30 9.13 19.34
CA VAL A 112 -6.66 7.85 19.72
C VAL A 112 -5.41 7.56 18.90
N ILE A 113 -4.28 7.35 19.58
CA ILE A 113 -3.07 6.74 19.01
C ILE A 113 -3.30 5.22 19.00
N VAL A 114 -3.35 4.63 17.81
CA VAL A 114 -3.39 3.17 17.70
C VAL A 114 -1.97 2.70 17.46
N GLU A 115 -1.40 1.99 18.43
CA GLU A 115 -0.15 1.25 18.27
C GLU A 115 -0.46 -0.15 17.74
N LEU A 116 -0.05 -0.41 16.50
CA LEU A 116 -0.12 -1.75 15.91
C LEU A 116 1.27 -2.32 15.71
N PHE A 117 1.46 -3.52 16.25
CA PHE A 117 2.61 -4.36 15.92
C PHE A 117 2.28 -5.16 14.67
N CYS A 118 2.82 -4.73 13.52
CA CYS A 118 2.75 -5.51 12.30
C CYS A 118 4.04 -6.34 12.19
N GLY A 119 3.90 -7.67 12.24
CA GLY A 119 4.96 -8.61 11.88
C GLY A 119 4.93 -8.84 10.38
N ILE A 120 5.81 -8.17 9.65
CA ILE A 120 5.92 -8.29 8.19
C ILE A 120 6.97 -9.35 7.88
N TYR A 121 6.54 -10.57 7.52
CA TYR A 121 7.39 -11.69 7.11
C TYR A 121 7.45 -11.85 5.58
#